data_AF-A0A6I9PJD4-F1
#
_entry.id   AF-A0A6I9PJD4-F1
#
_cell.length_a   1.000
_cell.length_b   1.000
_cell.length_c   1.000
_cell.angle_alpha   90.00
_cell.angle_beta   90.00
_cell.angle_gamma   90.00
#
_symmetry.space_group_name_H-M   'P 1'
#
loop_
_entity.id
_entity.type
_entity.pdbx_description
1 polymer ?
#
loop_
_entity_poly.entity_id
_entity_poly.type
_entity_poly.pdbx_seq_one_letter_code
_entity_poly.pdbx_strand_id
1 'polypeptide(L)'
;MAKNQEVEYIAKKLDKMVHKKNTDGALDLLRELKNIKMSLETLQSTRVGMSVNAVRKHSSEEEVQTLAKVLIKSWKKLLDGAEGKPEEKEKKNEDSPVRSSSTSKGSDSTEKRSVAH
;
A
#
# COMPACT_ATOMS: atom_id res chain seq x y z
N MET A 1 0.87 -25.09 -5.76
CA MET A 1 1.58 -24.82 -7.02
C MET A 1 0.80 -23.90 -7.97
N ALA A 2 -0.53 -24.04 -8.12
CA ALA A 2 -1.31 -23.18 -9.04
C ALA A 2 -1.30 -21.67 -8.69
N LYS A 3 -1.22 -21.30 -7.41
CA LYS A 3 -1.30 -19.90 -6.96
C LYS A 3 -0.15 -19.02 -7.49
N ASN A 4 1.04 -19.57 -7.70
CA ASN A 4 2.19 -18.82 -8.23
C ASN A 4 2.00 -18.47 -9.71
N GLN A 5 1.44 -19.40 -10.49
CA GLN A 5 1.15 -19.17 -11.92
C GLN A 5 0.07 -18.10 -12.10
N GLU A 6 -0.91 -18.06 -11.20
CA GLU A 6 -1.96 -17.04 -11.20
C GLU A 6 -1.39 -15.65 -10.96
N VAL A 7 -0.51 -15.49 -9.97
CA VAL A 7 0.19 -14.23 -9.72
C VAL A 7 1.03 -13.80 -10.93
N GLU A 8 1.75 -14.73 -11.54
CA GLU A 8 2.56 -14.44 -12.73
C GLU A 8 1.68 -13.98 -13.91
N TYR A 9 0.55 -14.64 -14.12
CA TYR A 9 -0.42 -14.27 -15.15
C TYR A 9 -0.99 -12.87 -14.91
N ILE A 10 -1.40 -12.57 -13.67
CA ILE A 10 -1.92 -11.26 -13.30
C ILE A 10 -0.85 -10.18 -13.50
N ALA A 11 0.38 -10.42 -13.04
CA ALA A 11 1.49 -9.49 -13.22
C ALA A 11 1.70 -9.12 -14.70
N LYS A 12 1.77 -10.13 -15.57
CA LYS A 12 1.89 -9.92 -17.03
C LYS A 12 0.69 -9.20 -17.62
N LYS A 13 -0.53 -9.47 -17.13
CA LYS A 13 -1.75 -8.83 -17.64
C LYS A 13 -1.84 -7.36 -17.23
N LEU A 14 -1.53 -7.05 -15.97
CA LEU A 14 -1.43 -5.66 -15.47
C LEU A 14 -0.36 -4.87 -16.22
N ASP A 15 0.79 -5.49 -16.48
CA ASP A 15 1.87 -4.88 -17.25
C ASP A 15 1.42 -4.53 -18.67
N LYS A 16 0.77 -5.47 -19.37
CA LYS A 16 0.19 -5.22 -20.71
C LYS A 16 -0.85 -4.10 -20.72
N MET A 17 -1.70 -4.02 -19.69
CA MET A 17 -2.71 -2.97 -19.54
C MET A 17 -2.07 -1.59 -19.45
N VAL A 18 -1.00 -1.45 -18.66
CA VAL A 18 -0.24 -0.20 -18.55
C VAL A 18 0.42 0.18 -19.88
N HIS A 19 1.04 -0.78 -20.57
CA HIS A 19 1.66 -0.53 -21.88
C HIS A 19 0.65 -0.06 -22.92
N LYS A 20 -0.57 -0.60 -22.88
CA LYS A 20 -1.68 -0.19 -23.75
C LYS A 20 -2.39 1.08 -23.28
N LYS A 21 -1.97 1.68 -22.16
CA LYS A 21 -2.64 2.81 -21.49
C LYS A 21 -4.12 2.57 -21.25
N ASN A 22 -4.50 1.30 -21.05
CA ASN A 22 -5.86 0.90 -20.78
C ASN A 22 -5.88 0.00 -19.54
N THR A 23 -6.26 0.59 -18.41
CA THR A 23 -6.34 -0.11 -17.12
C THR A 23 -7.77 -0.52 -16.77
N ASP A 24 -8.66 -0.59 -17.77
CA ASP A 24 -10.00 -1.11 -17.61
C ASP A 24 -9.96 -2.57 -17.14
N GLY A 25 -10.67 -2.89 -16.05
CA GLY A 25 -10.62 -4.21 -15.40
C GLY A 25 -9.36 -4.47 -14.54
N ALA A 26 -8.50 -3.47 -14.30
CA ALA A 26 -7.38 -3.61 -13.37
C ALA A 26 -7.85 -3.83 -11.92
N LEU A 27 -9.04 -3.34 -11.56
CA LEU A 27 -9.61 -3.49 -10.22
C LEU A 27 -9.82 -4.96 -9.84
N ASP A 28 -10.40 -5.77 -10.73
CA ASP A 28 -10.61 -7.21 -10.51
C ASP A 28 -9.29 -7.95 -10.33
N LEU A 29 -8.29 -7.64 -11.15
CA LEU A 29 -6.95 -8.24 -11.05
C LEU A 29 -6.25 -7.88 -9.73
N LEU A 30 -6.41 -6.66 -9.23
CA LEU A 30 -5.89 -6.24 -7.93
C LEU A 30 -6.65 -6.91 -6.78
N ARG A 31 -7.96 -7.16 -6.92
CA ARG A 31 -8.75 -7.90 -5.93
C ARG A 31 -8.33 -9.36 -5.83
N GLU A 32 -8.08 -10.00 -6.97
CA GLU A 32 -7.53 -11.36 -7.02
C GLU A 32 -6.18 -11.41 -6.29
N LEU A 33 -5.27 -10.48 -6.58
CA LEU A 33 -3.98 -10.36 -5.89
C LEU A 33 -4.10 -10.16 -4.38
N LYS A 34 -5.14 -9.46 -3.91
CA LYS A 34 -5.40 -9.27 -2.48
C LYS A 34 -5.82 -10.58 -1.79
N ASN A 35 -6.56 -11.44 -2.49
CA ASN A 35 -7.05 -12.71 -1.95
C ASN A 35 -5.97 -13.80 -1.96
N ILE A 36 -4.97 -13.67 -2.83
CA ILE A 36 -3.82 -14.57 -2.87
C ILE A 36 -2.89 -14.27 -1.69
N LYS A 37 -2.57 -15.30 -0.90
CA LYS A 37 -1.59 -15.18 0.19
C LYS A 37 -0.19 -14.99 -0.41
N MET A 38 0.22 -13.73 -0.54
CA MET A 38 1.48 -13.35 -1.17
C MET A 38 2.68 -13.73 -0.29
N SER A 39 3.70 -14.36 -0.89
CA SER A 39 4.99 -14.66 -0.24
C SER A 39 6.12 -13.82 -0.86
N LEU A 40 7.19 -13.62 -0.09
CA LEU A 40 8.38 -12.88 -0.54
C LEU A 40 9.00 -13.51 -1.79
N GLU A 41 9.11 -14.84 -1.82
CA GLU A 41 9.63 -15.60 -2.98
C GLU A 41 8.79 -15.35 -4.23
N THR A 42 7.46 -15.38 -4.11
CA THR A 42 6.56 -15.12 -5.24
C THR A 42 6.69 -13.67 -5.70
N LEU A 43 6.76 -12.71 -4.78
CA LEU A 43 6.88 -11.29 -5.09
C LEU A 43 8.18 -10.97 -5.85
N GLN A 44 9.30 -11.57 -5.43
CA GLN A 44 10.59 -11.42 -6.07
C GLN A 44 10.64 -12.11 -7.44
N SER A 45 10.12 -13.34 -7.54
CA SER A 45 10.13 -14.12 -8.78
C SER A 45 9.22 -13.52 -9.86
N THR A 46 8.01 -13.11 -9.48
CA THR A 46 7.01 -12.58 -10.43
C THR A 46 7.18 -11.09 -10.71
N ARG A 47 7.89 -10.36 -9.84
CA ARG A 47 8.06 -8.90 -9.92
C ARG A 47 6.74 -8.11 -9.98
N VAL A 48 5.64 -8.69 -9.49
CA VAL A 48 4.30 -8.09 -9.56
C VAL A 48 4.21 -6.71 -8.87
N GLY A 49 5.07 -6.44 -7.89
CA GLY A 49 5.17 -5.13 -7.23
C GLY A 49 5.43 -3.98 -8.20
N MET A 50 6.21 -4.21 -9.26
CA MET A 50 6.49 -3.19 -10.28
C MET A 50 5.28 -2.94 -11.17
N SER A 51 4.63 -4.01 -11.66
CA SER A 51 3.41 -3.90 -12.48
C SER A 51 2.27 -3.22 -11.72
N VAL A 52 2.05 -3.56 -10.44
CA VAL A 52 1.05 -2.91 -9.59
C VAL A 52 1.38 -1.43 -9.32
N ASN A 53 2.66 -1.10 -9.12
CA ASN A 53 3.08 0.29 -8.99
C ASN A 53 2.86 1.10 -10.27
N ALA A 54 3.06 0.48 -11.44
CA ALA A 54 2.79 1.11 -12.72
C ALA A 54 1.28 1.35 -12.90
N VAL A 55 0.43 0.35 -12.62
CA VAL A 55 -1.04 0.50 -12.62
C VAL A 55 -1.47 1.64 -11.69
N ARG A 56 -0.93 1.70 -10.46
CA ARG A 56 -1.21 2.82 -9.54
C ARG A 56 -0.94 4.19 -10.16
N LYS A 57 0.12 4.33 -10.97
CA LYS A 57 0.51 5.61 -11.58
C LYS A 57 -0.29 5.94 -12.85
N HIS A 58 -0.73 4.92 -13.58
CA HIS A 58 -1.35 5.07 -14.89
C HIS A 58 -2.88 4.98 -14.87
N SER A 59 -3.48 4.41 -13.83
CA SER A 59 -4.93 4.37 -13.65
C SER A 59 -5.47 5.70 -13.18
N SER A 60 -6.59 6.13 -13.75
CA SER A 60 -7.35 7.31 -13.32
C SER A 60 -8.35 7.00 -12.19
N GLU A 61 -8.70 5.72 -12.02
CA GLU A 61 -9.67 5.26 -11.02
C GLU A 61 -9.09 5.29 -9.60
N GLU A 62 -9.67 6.11 -8.71
CA GLU A 62 -9.19 6.27 -7.33
C GLU A 62 -9.20 4.95 -6.54
N GLU A 63 -10.21 4.11 -6.77
CA GLU A 63 -10.32 2.79 -6.12
C GLU A 63 -9.17 1.87 -6.54
N VAL A 64 -8.81 1.85 -7.83
CA VAL A 64 -7.67 1.08 -8.36
C VAL A 64 -6.37 1.56 -7.74
N GLN A 65 -6.16 2.88 -7.69
CA GLN A 65 -4.98 3.47 -7.08
C GLN A 65 -4.88 3.12 -5.58
N THR A 66 -5.99 3.21 -4.86
CA THR A 66 -6.04 2.94 -3.42
C THR A 66 -5.76 1.47 -3.13
N LEU A 67 -6.37 0.54 -3.86
CA LEU A 67 -6.14 -0.89 -3.70
C LEU A 67 -4.68 -1.25 -4.02
N ALA A 68 -4.12 -0.69 -5.10
CA ALA A 68 -2.71 -0.86 -5.44
C ALA A 68 -1.77 -0.32 -4.35
N LYS A 69 -2.06 0.85 -3.76
CA LYS A 69 -1.28 1.40 -2.62
C LYS A 69 -1.27 0.44 -1.43
N VAL A 70 -2.43 -0.12 -1.07
CA VAL A 70 -2.56 -1.07 0.04
C VAL A 70 -1.73 -2.33 -0.21
N LEU A 71 -1.82 -2.91 -1.41
CA LEU A 71 -1.03 -4.10 -1.79
C LEU A 71 0.47 -3.83 -1.68
N ILE A 72 0.95 -2.73 -2.25
CA ILE A 72 2.38 -2.34 -2.19
C ILE A 72 2.83 -2.16 -0.73
N LYS A 73 2.01 -1.54 0.12
CA LYS A 73 2.35 -1.34 1.54
C LYS A 73 2.45 -2.66 2.29
N SER A 74 1.49 -3.57 2.09
CA SER A 74 1.51 -4.91 2.69
C SER A 74 2.74 -5.71 2.24
N TRP A 75 3.09 -5.64 0.96
CA TRP A 75 4.25 -6.33 0.41
C TRP A 75 5.58 -5.72 0.87
N LYS A 76 5.69 -4.39 0.97
CA LYS A 76 6.85 -3.73 1.58
C LYS A 76 7.06 -4.21 3.02
N LYS A 77 5.99 -4.35 3.81
CA LYS A 77 6.09 -4.89 5.18
C LYS A 77 6.56 -6.33 5.21
N LEU A 78 6.20 -7.16 4.23
CA LEU A 78 6.73 -8.54 4.14
C LEU A 78 8.24 -8.57 3.83
N LEU A 79 8.74 -7.57 3.09
CA LEU A 79 10.18 -7.40 2.82
C LEU A 79 10.91 -6.84 4.04
N ASP A 80 10.32 -5.84 4.70
CA ASP A 80 10.89 -5.14 5.87
C ASP A 80 10.87 -6.03 7.14
N GLY A 81 9.80 -6.80 7.35
CA GLY A 81 9.65 -7.73 8.46
C GLY A 81 10.49 -9.02 8.34
N ALA A 82 11.09 -9.29 7.18
CA ALA A 82 12.09 -10.36 7.05
C ALA A 82 13.39 -10.04 7.82
N GLU A 83 13.65 -8.75 8.11
CA GLU A 83 14.76 -8.32 8.96
C GLU A 83 14.41 -8.33 10.48
N GLY A 84 13.20 -8.75 10.86
CA GLY A 84 12.82 -8.79 12.28
C GLY A 84 11.48 -9.47 12.59
N LYS A 85 11.50 -10.82 12.65
CA LYS A 85 10.59 -11.76 13.36
C LYS A 85 9.06 -11.67 13.07
N PRO A 86 8.33 -12.80 12.97
CA PRO A 86 6.99 -12.83 12.41
C PRO A 86 5.96 -12.38 13.45
N GLU A 87 5.08 -11.43 13.10
CA GLU A 87 3.82 -11.27 13.82
C GLU A 87 2.64 -11.39 12.84
N GLU A 88 1.89 -12.47 13.03
CA GLU A 88 0.49 -12.60 12.62
C GLU A 88 -0.28 -11.33 12.98
N LYS A 89 -1.03 -10.77 12.03
CA LYS A 89 -2.38 -10.27 12.30
C LYS A 89 -3.13 -10.01 11.00
N GLU A 90 -4.03 -10.94 10.72
CA GLU A 90 -5.33 -10.63 10.15
C GLU A 90 -6.03 -9.53 10.97
N LYS A 91 -6.70 -8.59 10.27
CA LYS A 91 -7.97 -7.89 10.61
C LYS A 91 -8.14 -6.71 9.63
N LYS A 92 -9.07 -6.81 8.67
CA LYS A 92 -10.40 -6.17 8.65
C LYS A 92 -10.33 -4.67 9.00
N ASN A 93 -10.42 -3.75 8.03
CA ASN A 93 -11.64 -3.06 7.54
C ASN A 93 -12.43 -2.33 8.62
N GLU A 94 -12.91 -1.11 8.27
CA GLU A 94 -13.90 -0.27 8.98
C GLU A 94 -13.30 0.52 10.16
N ASP A 95 -13.58 1.78 10.47
CA ASP A 95 -14.25 2.96 9.91
C ASP A 95 -14.02 4.05 11.01
N SER A 96 -14.21 5.34 10.71
CA SER A 96 -14.34 6.44 11.68
C SER A 96 -13.07 6.94 12.44
N PRO A 97 -12.61 8.18 12.16
CA PRO A 97 -11.75 8.91 13.09
C PRO A 97 -12.61 9.49 14.24
N VAL A 98 -12.52 8.88 15.41
CA VAL A 98 -12.98 9.48 16.66
C VAL A 98 -12.13 10.71 16.97
N ARG A 99 -12.65 11.89 16.62
CA ARG A 99 -12.13 13.18 17.04
C ARG A 99 -12.47 13.39 18.52
N SER A 100 -11.54 13.02 19.38
CA SER A 100 -11.52 13.42 20.79
C SER A 100 -10.29 14.29 21.01
N SER A 101 -10.45 15.60 20.89
CA SER A 101 -9.44 16.59 21.29
C SER A 101 -10.01 17.42 22.43
N SER A 102 -9.74 16.98 23.66
CA SER A 102 -9.94 17.75 24.87
C SER A 102 -8.74 17.55 25.78
N THR A 103 -7.81 18.51 25.78
CA THR A 103 -7.09 18.95 26.98
C THR A 103 -6.58 20.37 26.76
N SER A 104 -7.22 21.28 27.47
CA SER A 104 -6.83 22.63 27.83
C SER A 104 -5.56 22.63 28.71
N LYS A 105 -4.72 23.67 28.56
CA LYS A 105 -3.77 24.29 29.52
C LYS A 105 -2.83 25.16 28.67
N GLY A 106 -2.54 26.42 28.93
CA GLY A 106 -2.76 27.32 30.05
C GLY A 106 -1.80 28.49 29.80
N SER A 107 -2.29 29.71 29.98
CA SER A 107 -1.57 30.97 29.79
C SER A 107 -0.36 31.10 30.73
N ASP A 108 0.72 31.74 30.28
CA ASP A 108 1.49 32.68 31.12
C ASP A 108 2.33 33.66 30.26
N SER A 109 2.40 34.88 30.78
CA SER A 109 2.95 36.12 30.20
C SER A 109 4.43 36.32 30.54
N THR A 110 4.99 37.43 30.03
CA THR A 110 6.19 38.17 30.50
C THR A 110 7.56 37.62 30.06
N GLU A 111 8.62 38.37 29.85
CA GLU A 111 8.95 39.79 29.62
C GLU A 111 10.49 39.82 29.38
N LYS A 112 10.95 40.68 28.44
CA LYS A 112 12.27 41.35 28.33
C LYS A 112 13.60 40.59 28.17
N ARG A 113 14.46 41.33 27.42
CA ARG A 113 15.94 41.48 27.49
C ARG A 113 16.74 40.36 26.82
N SER A 114 17.83 40.59 26.07
CA SER A 114 18.73 41.75 25.95
C SER A 114 19.72 41.55 24.78
N VAL A 115 20.07 42.65 24.11
CA VAL A 115 21.41 43.14 23.73
C VAL A 115 22.22 42.45 22.60
N ALA A 116 22.82 43.36 21.82
CA ALA A 116 23.71 43.30 20.68
C ALA A 116 24.98 42.43 20.79
N HIS A 117 25.51 42.05 19.63
CA HIS A 117 26.82 42.51 19.15
C HIS A 117 26.82 42.59 17.63
#